data_AF-A0A665VPC9-F1
#
_entry.id   AF-A0A665VPC9-F1
#
_cell.length_a   1.000
_cell.length_b   1.000
_cell.length_c   1.000
_cell.angle_alpha   90.00
_cell.angle_beta   90.00
_cell.angle_gamma   90.00
#
_symmetry.space_group_name_H-M   'P 1'
#
loop_
_entity.id
_entity.type
_entity.pdbx_description
1 polymer ?
#
loop_
_entity_poly.entity_id
_entity_poly.type
_entity_poly.pdbx_seq_one_letter_code
_entity_poly.pdbx_strand_id
1 'polypeptide(L)'
;MKSYVKQSFIFSVLCLSVAADLHAPVVHTKLGSLRGEYVSVKETETRVQAFLGVPFAKPPLGPELRLAAPQPVEGWEGVRDATKQPPM
;
A
#
# COMPACT_ATOMS: atom_id res chain seq x y z
N MET A 1 18.24 58.79 11.94
CA MET A 1 17.36 57.98 12.80
C MET A 1 16.92 56.74 12.03
N LYS A 2 16.97 55.59 12.68
CA LYS A 2 16.73 54.24 12.16
C LYS A 2 15.26 54.07 11.71
N SER A 3 15.00 53.37 10.59
CA SER A 3 14.27 52.08 10.63
C SER A 3 13.79 51.56 9.27
N TYR A 4 14.00 50.26 9.09
CA TYR A 4 13.44 49.32 8.12
C TYR A 4 11.95 49.01 8.40
N VAL A 5 11.15 48.73 7.35
CA VAL A 5 10.02 47.75 7.36
C VAL A 5 9.94 47.14 5.94
N LYS A 6 10.61 46.01 5.67
CA LYS A 6 10.15 44.60 5.77
C LYS A 6 9.14 44.16 4.69
N GLN A 7 9.74 43.53 3.67
CA GLN A 7 9.25 42.44 2.82
C GLN A 7 8.13 41.58 3.43
N SER A 8 7.07 41.30 2.66
CA SER A 8 6.22 40.11 2.85
C SER A 8 5.55 39.73 1.53
N PHE A 9 6.28 39.00 0.69
CA PHE A 9 5.67 38.15 -0.35
C PHE A 9 5.11 36.93 0.37
N ILE A 10 3.78 36.80 0.42
CA ILE A 10 3.11 35.62 0.97
C ILE A 10 3.21 34.51 -0.08
N PHE A 11 4.21 33.64 0.06
CA PHE A 11 4.27 32.37 -0.68
C PHE A 11 3.53 31.33 0.17
N SER A 12 2.23 31.15 -0.10
CA SER A 12 1.46 30.08 0.52
C SER A 12 1.89 28.75 -0.11
N VAL A 13 2.76 28.01 0.59
CA VAL A 13 3.07 26.63 0.24
C VAL A 13 1.94 25.76 0.77
N LEU A 14 1.04 25.35 -0.13
CA LEU A 14 0.04 24.32 0.16
C LEU A 14 0.78 22.98 0.30
N CYS A 15 1.14 22.64 1.54
CA CYS A 15 1.73 21.34 1.84
C CYS A 15 0.62 20.28 1.76
N LEU A 16 0.53 19.57 0.63
CA LEU A 16 -0.23 18.31 0.56
C LEU A 16 0.47 17.30 1.48
N SER A 17 0.01 17.17 2.73
CA SER A 17 0.43 16.07 3.59
C SER A 17 -0.23 14.79 3.10
N VAL A 18 0.53 13.94 2.40
CA VAL A 18 0.17 12.52 2.28
C VAL A 18 0.33 11.94 3.68
N ALA A 19 -0.78 11.78 4.39
CA ALA A 19 -0.80 11.05 5.65
C ALA A 19 -0.56 9.57 5.34
N ALA A 20 0.70 9.15 5.29
CA ALA A 20 1.04 7.75 5.39
C ALA A 20 0.63 7.28 6.79
N ASP A 21 -0.24 6.27 6.89
CA ASP A 21 -0.60 5.68 8.17
C ASP A 21 0.66 5.01 8.75
N LEU A 22 1.27 5.68 9.74
CA LEU A 22 2.49 5.23 10.42
C LEU A 22 2.30 3.89 11.15
N HIS A 23 1.06 3.37 11.23
CA HIS A 23 0.71 2.11 11.88
C HIS A 23 0.17 1.03 10.94
N ALA A 24 0.39 1.13 9.61
CA ALA A 24 -0.04 0.09 8.68
C ALA A 24 0.44 -1.33 9.10
N PRO A 25 -0.46 -2.34 9.17
CA PRO A 25 -0.10 -3.67 9.65
C PRO A 25 0.86 -4.36 8.67
N VAL A 26 1.92 -4.97 9.22
CA VAL A 26 2.86 -5.80 8.45
C VAL A 26 2.80 -7.25 8.94
N VAL A 27 2.65 -8.19 8.01
CA VAL A 27 2.65 -9.63 8.31
C VAL A 27 3.72 -10.35 7.50
N HIS A 28 4.28 -11.42 8.08
CA HIS A 28 5.28 -12.27 7.45
C HIS A 28 4.65 -13.56 6.95
N THR A 29 4.85 -13.86 5.67
CA THR A 29 4.43 -15.13 5.05
C THR A 29 5.64 -15.96 4.69
N LYS A 30 5.43 -17.21 4.25
CA LYS A 30 6.50 -18.05 3.70
C LYS A 30 7.17 -17.47 2.45
N LEU A 31 6.47 -16.59 1.73
CA LEU A 31 6.91 -16.03 0.45
C LEU A 31 7.47 -14.62 0.58
N GLY A 32 7.27 -13.94 1.72
CA GLY A 32 7.70 -12.56 1.91
C GLY A 32 6.76 -11.78 2.82
N SER A 33 7.10 -10.52 3.08
CA SER A 33 6.34 -9.65 3.98
C SER A 33 5.30 -8.84 3.21
N LEU A 34 4.15 -8.59 3.84
CA LEU A 34 3.03 -7.83 3.27
C LEU A 34 2.68 -6.66 4.18
N ARG A 35 2.46 -5.47 3.61
CA ARG A 35 1.85 -4.32 4.29
C ARG A 35 0.39 -4.22 3.88
N GLY A 36 -0.51 -4.31 4.86
CA GLY A 36 -1.96 -4.13 4.67
C GLY A 36 -2.46 -2.78 5.18
N GLU A 37 -3.75 -2.72 5.44
CA GLU A 37 -4.44 -1.55 6.00
C GLU A 37 -5.49 -1.94 7.05
N TYR A 38 -5.86 -1.02 7.94
CA TYR A 38 -6.97 -1.23 8.87
C TYR A 38 -8.26 -0.65 8.30
N VAL A 39 -9.23 -1.51 8.00
CA VAL A 39 -10.53 -1.13 7.41
C VAL A 39 -11.63 -1.24 8.47
N SER A 40 -12.50 -0.24 8.57
CA SER A 40 -13.67 -0.27 9.45
C SER A 40 -14.78 -1.15 8.88
N VAL A 41 -15.39 -1.98 9.73
CA VAL A 41 -16.55 -2.78 9.38
C VAL A 41 -17.80 -1.93 9.54
N LYS A 42 -18.63 -1.83 8.50
CA LYS A 42 -19.86 -1.03 8.50
C LYS A 42 -20.74 -1.38 9.70
N GLU A 43 -21.34 -0.35 10.31
CA GLU A 43 -22.29 -0.47 11.43
C GLU A 43 -21.68 -1.10 12.70
N THR A 44 -20.35 -1.12 12.82
CA THR A 44 -19.65 -1.59 14.03
C THR A 44 -18.45 -0.68 14.34
N GLU A 45 -17.99 -0.73 15.59
CA GLU A 45 -16.71 -0.13 16.00
C GLU A 45 -15.50 -1.03 15.68
N THR A 46 -15.73 -2.17 15.00
CA THR A 46 -14.69 -3.15 14.70
C THR A 46 -13.84 -2.70 13.51
N ARG A 47 -12.52 -2.85 13.64
CA ARG A 47 -11.57 -2.72 12.53
C ARG A 47 -10.94 -4.07 12.22
N VAL A 48 -10.72 -4.33 10.93
CA VAL A 48 -10.04 -5.54 10.44
C VAL A 48 -8.75 -5.17 9.72
N GLN A 49 -7.79 -6.08 9.70
CA GLN A 49 -6.60 -5.94 8.86
C GLN A 49 -6.92 -6.50 7.47
N ALA A 50 -6.84 -5.68 6.44
CA ALA A 50 -7.04 -6.06 5.05
C ALA A 50 -5.70 -6.18 4.32
N PHE A 51 -5.52 -7.30 3.62
CA PHE A 51 -4.38 -7.55 2.73
C PHE A 51 -4.94 -7.97 1.36
N LEU A 52 -4.78 -7.10 0.38
CA LEU A 52 -5.38 -7.17 -0.95
C LEU A 52 -4.31 -7.48 -2.01
N GLY A 53 -4.71 -8.13 -3.11
CA GLY A 53 -3.81 -8.40 -4.23
C GLY A 53 -2.61 -9.30 -3.91
N VAL A 54 -2.72 -10.16 -2.89
CA VAL A 54 -1.65 -11.09 -2.47
C VAL A 54 -1.50 -12.21 -3.49
N PRO A 55 -0.33 -12.38 -4.13
CA PRO A 55 -0.13 -13.44 -5.11
C PRO A 55 -0.05 -14.80 -4.43
N PHE A 56 -0.81 -15.77 -4.93
CA PHE A 56 -0.79 -17.17 -4.46
C PHE A 56 -0.31 -18.17 -5.52
N ALA A 57 -0.20 -17.74 -6.78
CA ALA A 57 0.27 -18.53 -7.91
C ALA A 57 0.92 -17.63 -8.96
N LYS A 58 1.69 -18.22 -9.89
CA LYS A 58 2.19 -17.51 -11.07
C LYS A 58 1.03 -17.02 -11.94
N PRO A 59 1.10 -15.80 -12.52
CA PRO A 59 0.13 -15.34 -13.51
C PRO A 59 0.02 -16.33 -14.68
N PRO A 60 -1.19 -16.77 -15.07
CA PRO A 60 -1.39 -17.80 -16.10
C PRO A 60 -1.26 -17.24 -17.52
N LEU A 61 -0.10 -16.64 -17.81
CA LEU A 61 0.20 -15.97 -19.08
C LEU A 61 0.98 -16.87 -20.03
N GLY A 62 0.76 -16.69 -21.33
CA GLY A 62 1.46 -17.45 -22.38
C GLY A 62 0.91 -18.88 -22.60
N PRO A 63 1.43 -19.57 -23.62
CA PRO A 63 0.93 -20.90 -24.02
C PRO A 63 1.23 -22.00 -23.00
N GLU A 64 2.27 -21.83 -22.17
CA GLU A 64 2.69 -22.83 -21.19
C GLU A 64 1.82 -22.83 -19.92
N LEU A 65 1.30 -21.66 -19.53
CA LEU A 65 0.56 -21.50 -18.27
C LEU A 65 -0.95 -21.31 -18.47
N ARG A 66 -1.38 -20.84 -19.65
CA ARG A 66 -2.81 -20.71 -19.96
C ARG A 66 -3.44 -22.11 -19.99
N LEU A 67 -4.54 -22.28 -19.24
CA LEU A 67 -5.27 -23.55 -19.06
C LEU A 67 -4.46 -24.66 -18.37
N ALA A 68 -3.25 -24.37 -17.87
CA ALA A 68 -2.48 -25.30 -17.06
C ALA A 68 -2.88 -25.19 -15.58
N ALA A 69 -2.47 -26.18 -14.77
CA ALA A 69 -2.62 -26.10 -13.32
C ALA A 69 -1.79 -24.91 -12.76
N PRO A 70 -2.27 -24.23 -11.69
CA PRO A 70 -1.53 -23.13 -11.06
C PRO A 70 -0.14 -23.56 -10.62
N GLN A 71 0.87 -22.76 -10.95
CA GLN A 71 2.25 -22.97 -10.50
C GLN A 71 2.57 -22.07 -9.29
N PRO A 72 3.43 -22.53 -8.35
CA PRO A 72 3.84 -21.71 -7.19
C PRO A 72 4.50 -20.40 -7.61
N VAL A 73 4.14 -19.30 -6.93
CA VAL A 73 4.81 -18.00 -7.10
C VAL A 73 6.16 -18.00 -6.38
N GLU A 74 7.13 -17.27 -6.91
CA GLU A 74 8.42 -17.04 -6.26
C GLU A 74 8.24 -16.10 -5.06
N GLY A 75 9.07 -16.30 -4.03
CA GLY A 75 9.15 -15.38 -2.91
C GLY A 75 9.67 -14.00 -3.33
N TRP A 76 9.41 -12.99 -2.52
CA TRP A 76 9.91 -11.63 -2.72
C TRP A 76 10.67 -11.12 -1.50
N GLU A 77 11.66 -10.27 -1.79
CA GLU A 77 12.42 -9.52 -0.79
C GLU A 77 11.63 -8.29 -0.30
N GLY A 78 11.91 -7.86 0.93
CA GLY A 78 11.30 -6.67 1.51
C GLY A 78 9.80 -6.80 1.83
N VAL A 79 9.10 -5.66 1.81
CA VAL A 79 7.67 -5.55 2.16
C VAL A 79 6.86 -5.16 0.93
N ARG A 80 5.98 -6.05 0.49
CA ARG A 80 5.06 -5.80 -0.63
C ARG A 80 3.83 -5.05 -0.15
N ASP A 81 3.42 -4.04 -0.91
CA ASP A 81 2.17 -3.31 -0.68
C ASP A 81 0.96 -4.19 -1.04
N ALA A 82 0.08 -4.41 -0.07
CA ALA A 82 -1.14 -5.20 -0.17
C ALA A 82 -2.37 -4.36 0.23
N THR A 83 -2.39 -3.09 -0.14
CA THR A 83 -3.52 -2.16 0.12
C THR A 83 -4.42 -1.94 -1.10
N LYS A 84 -4.13 -2.61 -2.23
CA LYS A 84 -4.85 -2.40 -3.51
C LYS A 84 -5.40 -3.71 -4.05
N GLN A 85 -6.61 -3.63 -4.62
CA GLN A 85 -7.17 -4.74 -5.38
C GLN A 85 -6.27 -5.06 -6.59
N PRO A 86 -6.15 -6.35 -6.97
CA PRO A 86 -5.46 -6.69 -8.21
C PRO A 86 -6.24 -6.13 -9.42
N PRO A 87 -5.59 -5.97 -10.59
CA PRO A 87 -6.30 -5.71 -11.83
C PRO A 87 -7.38 -6.78 -12.08
N MET A 88 -8.54 -6.35 -12.58
CA MET A 88 -9.57 -7.25 -13.12
C MET A 88 -9.33 -7.53 -14.60
#